data_AF-A0A9D2F952-F1
#
_entry.id   AF-A0A9D2F952-F1
#
_cell.length_a   1.000
_cell.length_b   1.000
_cell.length_c   1.000
_cell.angle_alpha   90.00
_cell.angle_beta   90.00
_cell.angle_gamma   90.00
#
_symmetry.space_group_name_H-M   'P 1'
#
loop_
_entity.id
_entity.type
_entity.pdbx_description
1 polymer ?
#
loop_
_entity_poly.entity_id
_entity_poly.type
_entity_poly.pdbx_seq_one_letter_code
_entity_poly.pdbx_strand_id
1 'polypeptide(L)'
;MQYKVIGILAVILMIAMTVTAAAADSGNPENRVHQHLTGRAPDAGCNCDRTELCTHLPLVLIETGGQEIPGVPIVDANGQEIGVTTTEDGEEMLLAKISILDNPDHNHHPSDSPDLEASVLIRIRGNSSRYFDKKNYLIRFVGPDGDYQNHTVMGMDAHYEWALHGPYLDQSLIRNYMWYNIAGEIMGYAPNVRFCEVVLNGEYRGIYVMTETITNGTDCRVN
;
A
#
# COMPACT_ATOMS: atom_id res chain seq x y z
N MET A 1 -32.97 49.29 14.11
CA MET A 1 -32.35 48.83 12.83
C MET A 1 -30.88 48.47 12.98
N GLN A 2 -30.07 49.26 13.71
CA GLN A 2 -28.63 49.03 13.86
C GLN A 2 -28.25 47.63 14.38
N TYR A 3 -28.94 47.10 15.39
CA TYR A 3 -28.67 45.75 15.91
C TYR A 3 -28.95 44.62 14.91
N LYS A 4 -29.91 44.79 13.99
CA LYS A 4 -30.20 43.80 12.94
C LYS A 4 -29.08 43.80 11.88
N VAL A 5 -28.55 44.97 11.55
CA VAL A 5 -27.44 45.12 10.59
C VAL A 5 -26.14 44.54 11.18
N ILE A 6 -25.86 44.80 12.45
CA ILE A 6 -24.70 44.23 13.15
C ILE A 6 -24.79 42.70 13.22
N GLY A 7 -25.97 42.14 13.51
CA GLY A 7 -26.18 40.70 13.52
C GLY A 7 -25.93 40.05 12.15
N ILE A 8 -26.44 40.65 11.07
CA ILE A 8 -26.21 40.16 9.70
C ILE A 8 -24.72 40.23 9.34
N LEU A 9 -24.03 41.33 9.67
CA LEU A 9 -22.60 41.47 9.43
C LEU A 9 -21.76 40.45 10.20
N ALA A 10 -22.12 40.14 11.45
CA ALA A 10 -21.44 39.12 12.24
C ALA A 10 -21.60 37.71 11.63
N VAL A 11 -22.79 37.38 11.11
CA VAL A 11 -23.02 36.09 10.43
C VAL A 11 -22.23 36.03 9.12
N ILE A 12 -22.20 37.10 8.33
CA ILE A 12 -21.40 37.15 7.10
C ILE A 12 -19.91 37.00 7.41
N LEU A 13 -19.42 37.67 8.46
CA LEU A 13 -18.02 37.56 8.89
C LEU A 13 -17.69 36.14 9.34
N MET A 14 -18.58 35.49 10.10
CA MET A 14 -18.39 34.11 10.55
C MET A 14 -18.36 33.14 9.36
N ILE A 15 -19.28 33.27 8.40
CA ILE A 15 -19.29 32.44 7.18
C ILE A 15 -18.02 32.69 6.37
N ALA A 16 -17.63 33.95 6.18
CA ALA A 16 -16.39 34.30 5.47
C ALA A 16 -15.17 33.70 6.16
N MET A 17 -15.07 33.79 7.49
CA MET A 17 -13.99 33.17 8.28
C MET A 17 -13.96 31.65 8.10
N THR A 18 -15.12 30.97 8.13
CA THR A 18 -15.18 29.51 7.91
C THR A 18 -14.76 29.13 6.48
N VAL A 19 -15.18 29.89 5.47
CA VAL A 19 -14.79 29.64 4.07
C VAL A 19 -13.31 29.90 3.87
N THR A 20 -12.76 30.97 4.46
CA THR A 20 -11.32 31.26 4.38
C THR A 20 -10.48 30.26 5.16
N ALA A 21 -10.96 29.78 6.30
CA ALA A 21 -10.28 28.74 7.06
C ALA A 21 -10.28 27.42 6.29
N ALA A 22 -11.42 27.01 5.71
CA ALA A 22 -11.50 25.84 4.86
C ALA A 22 -10.64 25.96 3.59
N ALA A 23 -10.57 27.15 2.99
CA ALA A 23 -9.70 27.40 1.84
C ALA A 23 -8.21 27.48 2.21
N ALA A 24 -7.86 27.88 3.43
CA ALA A 24 -6.49 27.87 3.94
C ALA A 24 -6.06 26.47 4.43
N ASP A 25 -7.01 25.65 4.86
CA ASP A 25 -6.83 24.23 5.23
C ASP A 25 -6.84 23.31 4.00
N SER A 26 -6.75 23.86 2.79
CA SER A 26 -6.50 23.10 1.56
C SER A 26 -5.08 22.52 1.50
N GLY A 27 -4.36 22.49 2.62
CA GLY A 27 -3.09 21.80 2.79
C GLY A 27 -3.26 20.28 2.86
N ASN A 28 -4.13 19.71 2.02
CA ASN A 28 -4.03 18.30 1.67
C ASN A 28 -3.28 18.28 0.33
N PRO A 29 -2.01 17.87 0.28
CA PRO A 29 -1.32 17.76 -1.00
C PRO A 29 -2.15 16.80 -1.87
N GLU A 30 -2.54 17.27 -3.06
CA GLU A 30 -3.42 16.63 -4.04
C GLU A 30 -2.88 15.29 -4.61
N ASN A 31 -1.99 14.60 -3.91
CA ASN A 31 -1.29 13.42 -4.40
C ASN A 31 -1.83 12.11 -3.81
N ARG A 32 -3.13 12.04 -3.48
CA ARG A 32 -3.77 10.75 -3.18
C ARG A 32 -4.25 10.12 -4.48
N VAL A 33 -3.75 8.94 -4.78
CA VAL A 33 -4.21 8.17 -5.94
C VAL A 33 -5.50 7.43 -5.61
N HIS A 34 -6.63 7.95 -6.07
CA HIS A 34 -7.91 7.24 -6.04
C HIS A 34 -8.01 6.27 -7.20
N GLN A 35 -7.49 5.06 -7.02
CA GLN A 35 -7.51 4.04 -8.07
C GLN A 35 -8.92 3.72 -8.62
N HIS A 36 -9.97 3.87 -7.83
CA HIS A 36 -11.35 3.69 -8.28
C HIS A 36 -11.86 4.81 -9.22
N LEU A 37 -11.15 5.95 -9.28
CA LEU A 37 -11.42 7.06 -10.21
C LEU A 37 -10.54 6.99 -11.46
N THR A 38 -9.39 6.31 -11.38
CA THR A 38 -8.53 6.05 -12.54
C THR A 38 -9.16 4.95 -13.37
N GLY A 39 -9.73 5.31 -14.53
CA GLY A 39 -10.43 4.37 -15.40
C GLY A 39 -9.53 3.24 -15.90
N ARG A 40 -10.12 2.07 -16.13
CA ARG A 40 -9.54 1.04 -17.02
C ARG A 40 -9.27 1.69 -18.36
N ALA A 41 -8.08 1.52 -18.95
CA ALA A 41 -7.95 1.61 -20.39
C ALA A 41 -8.79 0.45 -20.97
N PRO A 42 -10.01 0.68 -21.49
CA PRO A 42 -10.92 -0.40 -21.89
C PRO A 42 -10.44 -1.07 -23.18
N ASP A 43 -9.48 -0.44 -23.87
CA ASP A 43 -9.08 -0.73 -25.24
C ASP A 43 -7.67 -1.33 -25.34
N ALA A 44 -6.95 -1.46 -24.23
CA ALA A 44 -5.73 -2.26 -24.15
C ALA A 44 -6.14 -3.75 -24.10
N GLY A 45 -6.67 -4.25 -25.22
CA GLY A 45 -6.90 -5.68 -25.37
C GLY A 45 -5.62 -6.43 -24.99
N CYS A 46 -5.74 -7.51 -24.21
CA CYS A 46 -4.58 -8.36 -24.03
C CYS A 46 -4.27 -9.01 -25.37
N ASN A 47 -3.15 -8.66 -25.98
CA ASN A 47 -2.66 -9.33 -27.17
C ASN A 47 -1.88 -10.62 -26.81
N CYS A 48 -1.97 -11.06 -25.55
CA CYS A 48 -1.40 -12.29 -25.05
C CYS A 48 -2.25 -13.51 -25.44
N ASP A 49 -1.60 -14.65 -25.57
CA ASP A 49 -2.21 -15.97 -25.84
C ASP A 49 -2.91 -16.58 -24.60
N ARG A 50 -3.06 -15.82 -23.51
CA ARG A 50 -3.60 -16.23 -22.20
C ARG A 50 -2.75 -17.27 -21.47
N THR A 51 -1.48 -17.43 -21.85
CA THR A 51 -0.54 -18.31 -21.12
C THR A 51 0.00 -17.67 -19.84
N GLU A 52 0.00 -16.33 -19.78
CA GLU A 52 0.46 -15.55 -18.64
C GLU A 52 -0.64 -14.68 -18.05
N LEU A 53 -0.42 -14.22 -16.81
CA LEU A 53 -1.27 -13.23 -16.17
C LEU A 53 -1.26 -11.93 -16.98
N CYS A 54 -2.44 -11.37 -17.23
CA CYS A 54 -2.59 -10.04 -17.80
C CYS A 54 -3.49 -9.21 -16.91
N THR A 55 -3.01 -8.05 -16.48
CA THR A 55 -3.73 -7.23 -15.50
C THR A 55 -3.59 -5.75 -15.73
N HIS A 56 -4.70 -5.03 -15.51
CA HIS A 56 -4.73 -3.57 -15.49
C HIS A 56 -4.35 -2.98 -14.12
N LEU A 57 -4.18 -3.84 -13.11
CA LEU A 57 -3.72 -3.42 -11.79
C LEU A 57 -2.19 -3.36 -11.80
N PRO A 58 -1.57 -2.54 -10.93
CA PRO A 58 -0.15 -2.68 -10.66
C PRO A 58 0.21 -4.12 -10.30
N LEU A 59 1.29 -4.62 -10.88
CA LEU A 59 1.78 -5.98 -10.67
C LEU A 59 3.06 -5.93 -9.85
N VAL A 60 3.10 -6.71 -8.77
CA VAL A 60 4.23 -6.83 -7.86
C VAL A 60 4.79 -8.24 -7.99
N LEU A 61 6.04 -8.34 -8.43
CA LEU A 61 6.79 -9.58 -8.51
C LEU A 61 7.80 -9.61 -7.37
N ILE A 62 7.81 -10.69 -6.59
CA ILE A 62 8.72 -10.89 -5.47
C ILE A 62 9.49 -12.18 -5.70
N GLU A 63 10.81 -12.09 -5.67
CA GLU A 63 11.72 -13.22 -5.82
C GLU A 63 12.56 -13.36 -4.55
N THR A 64 12.38 -14.48 -3.84
CA THR A 64 13.06 -14.78 -2.57
C THR A 64 14.27 -15.71 -2.75
N GLY A 65 14.58 -16.12 -3.98
CA GLY A 65 15.65 -17.07 -4.27
C GLY A 65 15.37 -18.48 -3.72
N GLY A 66 14.09 -18.83 -3.52
CA GLY A 66 13.68 -20.12 -2.96
C GLY A 66 13.70 -20.20 -1.43
N GLN A 67 14.05 -19.11 -0.74
CA GLN A 67 14.00 -19.06 0.72
C GLN A 67 12.58 -18.80 1.22
N GLU A 68 12.25 -19.41 2.35
CA GLU A 68 10.98 -19.22 3.05
C GLU A 68 10.93 -17.85 3.74
N ILE A 69 9.80 -17.14 3.59
CA ILE A 69 9.64 -15.82 4.21
C ILE A 69 9.39 -16.00 5.71
N PRO A 70 10.17 -15.35 6.59
CA PRO A 70 10.01 -15.46 8.03
C PRO A 70 8.69 -14.85 8.52
N GLY A 71 8.28 -15.24 9.73
CA GLY A 71 7.07 -14.71 10.38
C GLY A 71 5.87 -15.67 10.42
N VAL A 72 6.06 -16.95 10.11
CA VAL A 72 5.01 -17.97 10.35
C VAL A 72 4.98 -18.29 11.85
N PRO A 73 3.82 -18.37 12.52
CA PRO A 73 3.75 -18.69 13.94
C PRO A 73 4.24 -20.11 14.20
N ILE A 74 5.08 -20.27 15.22
CA ILE A 74 5.53 -21.56 15.73
C ILE A 74 4.67 -21.90 16.94
N VAL A 75 3.99 -23.04 16.85
CA VAL A 75 3.04 -23.50 17.87
C VAL A 75 3.58 -24.76 18.54
N ASP A 76 3.50 -24.81 19.87
CA ASP A 76 3.91 -25.97 20.65
C ASP A 76 2.88 -27.12 20.58
N ALA A 77 3.18 -28.24 21.24
CA ALA A 77 2.29 -29.40 21.29
C ALA A 77 0.93 -29.13 21.97
N ASN A 78 0.81 -28.02 22.73
CA ASN A 78 -0.40 -27.62 23.44
C ASN A 78 -1.21 -26.56 22.67
N GLY A 79 -0.75 -26.12 21.49
CA GLY A 79 -1.41 -25.07 20.72
C GLY A 79 -1.02 -23.65 21.12
N GLN A 80 0.02 -23.46 21.95
CA GLN A 80 0.50 -22.16 22.38
C GLN A 80 1.56 -21.62 21.40
N GLU A 81 1.42 -20.36 20.98
CA GLU A 81 2.43 -19.66 20.18
C GLU A 81 3.69 -19.42 21.02
N ILE A 82 4.81 -19.97 20.57
CA ILE A 82 6.13 -19.84 21.23
C ILE A 82 7.08 -18.88 20.50
N GLY A 83 6.69 -18.43 19.31
CA GLY A 83 7.46 -17.48 18.51
C GLY A 83 7.02 -17.48 17.04
N VAL A 84 7.84 -16.86 16.20
CA VAL A 84 7.66 -16.88 14.75
C VAL A 84 8.91 -17.43 14.07
N THR A 85 8.77 -17.96 12.85
CA THR A 85 9.90 -18.41 12.04
C THR A 85 10.83 -17.24 11.71
N THR A 86 12.12 -17.52 11.71
CA THR A 86 13.20 -16.63 11.25
C THR A 86 13.81 -17.19 9.96
N THR A 87 14.71 -16.44 9.33
CA THR A 87 15.54 -16.97 8.25
C THR A 87 16.48 -18.07 8.78
N GLU A 88 17.18 -18.76 7.87
CA GLU A 88 18.22 -19.73 8.23
C GLU A 88 19.34 -19.11 9.09
N ASP A 89 19.62 -17.82 8.88
CA ASP A 89 20.60 -17.04 9.63
C ASP A 89 20.04 -16.48 10.96
N GLY A 90 18.77 -16.70 11.27
CA GLY A 90 18.12 -16.22 12.50
C GLY A 90 17.57 -14.79 12.42
N GLU A 91 17.50 -14.20 11.23
CA GLU A 91 17.00 -12.84 11.02
C GLU A 91 15.46 -12.80 10.96
N GLU A 92 14.88 -11.67 11.39
CA GLU A 92 13.42 -11.46 11.38
C GLU A 92 12.85 -11.16 9.99
N MET A 93 13.69 -10.72 9.06
CA MET A 93 13.32 -10.37 7.70
C MET A 93 14.29 -11.00 6.70
N LEU A 94 13.74 -11.40 5.56
CA LEU A 94 14.47 -12.00 4.46
C LEU A 94 14.80 -10.93 3.41
N LEU A 95 16.03 -10.92 2.89
CA LEU A 95 16.37 -10.12 1.72
C LEU A 95 15.78 -10.77 0.46
N ALA A 96 14.99 -10.01 -0.30
CA ALA A 96 14.35 -10.43 -1.53
C ALA A 96 14.46 -9.34 -2.59
N LYS A 97 14.25 -9.72 -3.85
CA LYS A 97 14.11 -8.78 -4.96
C LYS A 97 12.64 -8.48 -5.19
N ILE A 98 12.30 -7.20 -5.36
CA ILE A 98 10.96 -6.77 -5.76
C ILE A 98 11.02 -6.04 -7.10
N SER A 99 10.04 -6.33 -7.96
CA SER A 99 9.82 -5.64 -9.22
C SER A 99 8.36 -5.20 -9.28
N ILE A 100 8.13 -3.92 -9.58
CA ILE A 100 6.78 -3.33 -9.64
C ILE A 100 6.54 -2.79 -11.05
N LEU A 101 5.40 -3.16 -11.61
CA LEU A 101 4.86 -2.67 -12.87
C LEU A 101 3.61 -1.86 -12.55
N ASP A 102 3.57 -0.58 -12.90
CA ASP A 102 2.47 0.32 -12.57
C ASP A 102 2.04 1.27 -13.71
N ASN A 103 2.61 1.09 -14.90
CA ASN A 103 2.35 1.91 -16.05
C ASN A 103 0.84 2.01 -16.39
N PRO A 104 0.25 3.22 -16.45
CA PRO A 104 -1.18 3.39 -16.65
C PRO A 104 -1.65 3.15 -18.10
N ASP A 105 -0.74 3.09 -19.07
CA ASP A 105 -1.08 3.10 -20.50
C ASP A 105 -1.36 1.69 -21.06
N HIS A 106 -1.04 0.62 -20.32
CA HIS A 106 -1.22 -0.75 -20.78
C HIS A 106 -1.45 -1.74 -19.63
N ASN A 107 -1.82 -2.98 -19.96
CA ASN A 107 -1.90 -4.06 -18.99
C ASN A 107 -0.52 -4.71 -18.80
N HIS A 108 -0.24 -5.13 -17.57
CA HIS A 108 1.01 -5.74 -17.15
C HIS A 108 0.98 -7.27 -17.27
N HIS A 109 2.14 -7.83 -17.62
CA HIS A 109 2.46 -9.25 -17.60
C HIS A 109 3.71 -9.49 -16.74
N PRO A 110 3.87 -10.69 -16.13
CA PRO A 110 5.08 -11.02 -15.38
C PRO A 110 6.38 -10.94 -16.20
N SER A 111 6.29 -11.10 -17.53
CA SER A 111 7.43 -11.00 -18.45
C SER A 111 7.84 -9.57 -18.82
N ASP A 112 7.01 -8.57 -18.49
CA ASP A 112 7.24 -7.19 -18.88
C ASP A 112 8.41 -6.58 -18.08
N SER A 113 9.01 -5.52 -18.63
CA SER A 113 10.08 -4.79 -17.93
C SER A 113 9.50 -3.98 -16.78
N PRO A 114 10.06 -4.04 -15.56
CA PRO A 114 9.51 -3.34 -14.41
C PRO A 114 9.79 -1.83 -14.42
N ASP A 115 8.84 -1.05 -13.92
CA ASP A 115 8.97 0.39 -13.69
C ASP A 115 9.85 0.70 -12.47
N LEU A 116 9.81 -0.18 -11.47
CA LEU A 116 10.68 -0.13 -10.29
C LEU A 116 11.26 -1.51 -10.00
N GLU A 117 12.58 -1.58 -9.85
CA GLU A 117 13.29 -2.76 -9.39
C GLU A 117 14.16 -2.38 -8.18
N ALA A 118 14.03 -3.13 -7.08
CA ALA A 118 14.77 -2.84 -5.86
C ALA A 118 14.98 -4.10 -5.00
N SER A 119 15.91 -3.99 -4.05
CA SER A 119 16.06 -4.96 -2.96
C SER A 119 15.15 -4.57 -1.80
N VAL A 120 14.50 -5.57 -1.19
CA VAL A 120 13.64 -5.38 -0.03
C VAL A 120 13.93 -6.39 1.06
N LEU A 121 13.76 -5.97 2.31
CA LEU A 121 13.57 -6.88 3.44
C LEU A 121 12.09 -7.22 3.53
N ILE A 122 11.74 -8.49 3.48
CA ILE A 122 10.37 -8.99 3.53
C ILE A 122 10.15 -9.91 4.74
N ARG A 123 8.99 -9.78 5.37
CA ARG A 123 8.49 -10.75 6.37
C ARG A 123 6.98 -10.86 6.30
N ILE A 124 6.45 -11.97 6.79
CA ILE A 124 5.03 -12.09 7.10
C ILE A 124 4.71 -11.11 8.24
N ARG A 125 3.56 -10.43 8.16
CA ARG A 125 3.06 -9.50 9.16
C ARG A 125 1.65 -9.84 9.64
N GLY A 126 1.27 -9.19 10.73
CA GLY A 126 -0.02 -9.36 11.38
C GLY A 126 0.12 -10.10 12.71
N ASN A 127 -1.02 -10.44 13.29
CA ASN A 127 -1.10 -11.25 14.50
C ASN A 127 -1.93 -12.50 14.17
N SER A 128 -3.25 -12.44 14.31
CA SER A 128 -4.15 -13.52 13.90
C SER A 128 -4.08 -13.84 12.40
N SER A 129 -3.79 -12.84 11.56
CA SER A 129 -3.70 -13.03 10.11
C SER A 129 -2.48 -13.82 9.66
N ARG A 130 -1.50 -14.09 10.55
CA ARG A 130 -0.37 -14.97 10.25
C ARG A 130 -0.80 -16.43 10.08
N TYR A 131 -1.95 -16.81 10.65
CA TYR A 131 -2.51 -18.16 10.58
C TYR A 131 -3.32 -18.41 9.30
N PHE A 132 -3.61 -17.40 8.49
CA PHE A 132 -4.38 -17.57 7.24
C PHE A 132 -3.49 -18.05 6.09
N ASP A 133 -4.06 -18.77 5.13
CA ASP A 133 -3.32 -19.25 3.96
C ASP A 133 -2.76 -18.08 3.14
N LYS A 134 -3.56 -17.03 2.96
CA LYS A 134 -3.13 -15.79 2.32
C LYS A 134 -2.38 -14.91 3.30
N LYS A 135 -1.05 -14.96 3.25
CA LYS A 135 -0.18 -14.16 4.12
C LYS A 135 -0.21 -12.69 3.74
N ASN A 136 -0.04 -11.85 4.75
CA ASN A 136 0.21 -10.42 4.60
C ASN A 136 1.72 -10.19 4.74
N TYR A 137 2.28 -9.28 3.96
CA TYR A 137 3.72 -9.01 4.01
C TYR A 137 4.01 -7.58 4.44
N LEU A 138 5.09 -7.41 5.21
CA LEU A 138 5.76 -6.13 5.39
C LEU A 138 7.00 -6.15 4.51
N ILE A 139 7.21 -5.09 3.73
CA ILE A 139 8.40 -4.90 2.91
C ILE A 139 9.10 -3.61 3.31
N ARG A 140 10.43 -3.62 3.29
CA ARG A 140 11.27 -2.44 3.49
C ARG A 140 12.29 -2.35 2.37
N PHE A 141 12.29 -1.27 1.61
CA PHE A 141 13.27 -1.01 0.59
C PHE A 141 14.64 -0.72 1.20
N VAL A 142 15.67 -1.39 0.68
CA VAL A 142 17.04 -1.30 1.18
C VAL A 142 18.04 -1.09 0.05
N GLY A 143 19.06 -0.27 0.32
CA GLY A 143 20.19 -0.05 -0.58
C GLY A 143 21.27 -1.12 -0.45
N PRO A 144 22.34 -1.04 -1.28
CA PRO A 144 23.47 -1.97 -1.22
C PRO A 144 24.18 -1.99 0.13
N ASP A 145 24.16 -0.88 0.86
CA ASP A 145 24.80 -0.72 2.16
C ASP A 145 23.88 -1.12 3.34
N GLY A 146 22.66 -1.58 3.04
CA GLY A 146 21.65 -1.98 4.04
C GLY A 146 20.86 -0.80 4.63
N ASP A 147 21.04 0.41 4.12
CA ASP A 147 20.28 1.58 4.51
C ASP A 147 18.87 1.57 3.90
N TYR A 148 17.90 2.17 4.60
CA TYR A 148 16.53 2.27 4.09
C TYR A 148 16.44 3.30 2.98
N GLN A 149 15.79 2.92 1.87
CA GLN A 149 15.64 3.77 0.70
C GLN A 149 14.17 4.11 0.47
N ASN A 150 13.85 5.40 0.36
CA ASN A 150 12.49 5.81 0.04
C ASN A 150 12.23 5.63 -1.46
N HIS A 151 11.18 4.89 -1.81
CA HIS A 151 10.73 4.75 -3.19
C HIS A 151 9.27 5.18 -3.33
N THR A 152 8.96 5.92 -4.39
CA THR A 152 7.59 6.13 -4.86
C THR A 152 7.06 4.78 -5.35
N VAL A 153 5.92 4.35 -4.82
CA VAL A 153 5.32 3.06 -5.16
C VAL A 153 3.93 3.30 -5.75
N MET A 154 3.70 2.90 -7.00
CA MET A 154 2.39 2.98 -7.63
C MET A 154 1.83 4.41 -7.61
N GLY A 155 2.67 5.42 -7.88
CA GLY A 155 2.30 6.83 -7.81
C GLY A 155 1.92 7.36 -6.42
N MET A 156 2.14 6.59 -5.35
CA MET A 156 2.02 7.06 -3.96
C MET A 156 3.34 7.65 -3.48
N ASP A 157 3.27 8.57 -2.51
CA ASP A 157 4.44 9.27 -1.95
C ASP A 157 5.60 8.33 -1.58
N ALA A 158 6.83 8.82 -1.71
CA ALA A 158 8.01 8.01 -1.51
C ALA A 158 8.13 7.55 -0.05
N HIS A 159 8.23 6.25 0.15
CA HIS A 159 8.39 5.67 1.48
C HIS A 159 9.25 4.41 1.42
N TYR A 160 9.95 4.09 2.52
CA TYR A 160 10.80 2.91 2.58
C TYR A 160 10.07 1.67 3.08
N GLU A 161 8.99 1.82 3.88
CA GLU A 161 8.25 0.69 4.45
C GLU A 161 6.83 0.61 3.87
N TRP A 162 6.41 -0.58 3.43
CA TRP A 162 5.08 -0.79 2.88
C TRP A 162 4.51 -2.12 3.34
N ALA A 163 3.19 -2.22 3.28
CA ALA A 163 2.46 -3.42 3.64
C ALA A 163 1.64 -3.95 2.46
N LEU A 164 1.89 -5.20 2.10
CA LEU A 164 1.02 -5.96 1.19
C LEU A 164 -0.07 -6.62 2.03
N HIS A 165 -1.24 -5.98 2.07
CA HIS A 165 -2.39 -6.51 2.78
C HIS A 165 -3.20 -7.44 1.86
N GLY A 166 -3.27 -8.72 2.19
CA GLY A 166 -4.10 -9.71 1.54
C GLY A 166 -5.42 -9.86 2.30
N PRO A 167 -6.53 -9.23 1.87
CA PRO A 167 -7.81 -9.29 2.58
C PRO A 167 -8.42 -10.71 2.53
N TYR A 168 -8.05 -11.56 3.48
CA TYR A 168 -8.51 -12.95 3.54
C TYR A 168 -9.93 -13.08 4.12
N LEU A 169 -10.20 -12.37 5.23
CA LEU A 169 -11.53 -12.39 5.87
C LEU A 169 -12.54 -11.45 5.20
N ASP A 170 -12.05 -10.42 4.52
CA ASP A 170 -12.90 -9.48 3.80
C ASP A 170 -13.26 -10.03 2.42
N GLN A 171 -14.42 -10.67 2.33
CA GLN A 171 -14.94 -11.23 1.07
C GLN A 171 -15.20 -10.17 -0.02
N SER A 172 -15.34 -8.89 0.34
CA SER A 172 -15.50 -7.81 -0.63
C SER A 172 -14.16 -7.27 -1.14
N LEU A 173 -13.05 -7.58 -0.44
CA LEU A 173 -11.69 -7.08 -0.66
C LEU A 173 -11.53 -5.54 -0.54
N ILE A 174 -12.61 -4.78 -0.49
CA ILE A 174 -12.60 -3.31 -0.60
C ILE A 174 -12.67 -2.57 0.73
N ARG A 175 -12.97 -3.21 1.87
CA ARG A 175 -13.28 -2.45 3.10
C ARG A 175 -12.11 -1.60 3.56
N ASN A 176 -10.90 -2.17 3.60
CA ASN A 176 -9.72 -1.43 3.99
C ASN A 176 -9.39 -0.35 2.96
N TYR A 177 -9.43 -0.67 1.66
CA TYR A 177 -9.24 0.30 0.60
C TYR A 177 -10.19 1.50 0.73
N MET A 178 -11.48 1.24 0.91
CA MET A 178 -12.51 2.26 1.04
C MET A 178 -12.28 3.13 2.29
N TRP A 179 -12.02 2.52 3.44
CA TRP A 179 -11.84 3.28 4.67
C TRP A 179 -10.56 4.12 4.69
N TYR A 180 -9.45 3.63 4.14
CA TYR A 180 -8.24 4.44 3.99
C TYR A 180 -8.45 5.64 3.05
N ASN A 181 -9.19 5.45 1.95
CA ASN A 181 -9.51 6.56 1.05
C ASN A 181 -10.47 7.57 1.69
N ILE A 182 -11.56 7.13 2.33
CA ILE A 182 -12.49 8.03 3.03
C ILE A 182 -11.77 8.80 4.14
N ALA A 183 -10.93 8.11 4.93
CA ALA A 183 -10.12 8.75 5.95
C ALA A 183 -9.17 9.79 5.34
N GLY A 184 -8.58 9.50 4.18
CA GLY A 184 -7.71 10.40 3.43
C GLY A 184 -8.34 11.69 2.93
N GLU A 185 -9.66 11.71 2.73
CA GLU A 185 -10.40 12.92 2.38
C GLU A 185 -10.55 13.90 3.55
N ILE A 186 -10.47 13.38 4.77
CA ILE A 186 -10.71 14.14 6.01
C ILE A 186 -9.40 14.37 6.77
N MET A 187 -8.45 13.45 6.65
CA MET A 187 -7.21 13.39 7.42
C MET A 187 -6.03 13.20 6.45
N GLY A 188 -5.28 14.26 6.18
CA GLY A 188 -4.13 14.21 5.26
C GLY A 188 -3.04 13.20 5.65
N TYR A 189 -2.95 12.87 6.95
CA TYR A 189 -2.01 11.87 7.47
C TYR A 189 -2.50 10.42 7.32
N ALA A 190 -3.71 10.17 6.82
CA ALA A 190 -4.19 8.81 6.61
C ALA A 190 -3.33 8.10 5.54
N PRO A 191 -2.97 6.82 5.71
CA PRO A 191 -2.16 6.10 4.73
C PRO A 191 -2.72 6.11 3.31
N ASN A 192 -1.84 6.16 2.31
CA ASN A 192 -2.19 5.85 0.94
C ASN A 192 -2.34 4.34 0.72
N VAL A 193 -3.26 3.98 -0.18
CA VAL A 193 -3.50 2.59 -0.56
C VAL A 193 -3.80 2.45 -2.04
N ARG A 194 -3.27 1.39 -2.66
CA ARG A 194 -3.66 0.94 -4.01
C ARG A 194 -3.77 -0.57 -4.05
N PHE A 195 -4.75 -1.07 -4.80
CA PHE A 195 -4.81 -2.47 -5.19
C PHE A 195 -3.66 -2.81 -6.14
N CYS A 196 -3.10 -3.99 -5.93
CA CYS A 196 -2.10 -4.60 -6.80
C CYS A 196 -2.32 -6.10 -6.86
N GLU A 197 -1.72 -6.75 -7.84
CA GLU A 197 -1.60 -8.19 -7.89
C GLU A 197 -0.19 -8.62 -7.51
N VAL A 198 -0.07 -9.75 -6.82
CA VAL A 198 1.22 -10.25 -6.34
C VAL A 198 1.53 -11.59 -6.97
N VAL A 199 2.75 -11.72 -7.49
CA VAL A 199 3.38 -12.98 -7.88
C VAL A 199 4.60 -13.17 -6.99
N LEU A 200 4.71 -14.33 -6.35
CA LEU A 200 5.80 -14.68 -5.44
C LEU A 200 6.48 -15.94 -5.97
N ASN A 201 7.76 -15.82 -6.34
CA ASN A 201 8.57 -16.89 -6.94
C ASN A 201 7.86 -17.54 -8.15
N GLY A 202 7.33 -16.72 -9.06
CA GLY A 202 6.54 -17.17 -10.21
C GLY A 202 5.12 -17.66 -9.91
N GLU A 203 4.71 -17.80 -8.64
CA GLU A 203 3.35 -18.23 -8.29
C GLU A 203 2.43 -17.05 -7.98
N TYR A 204 1.29 -16.98 -8.66
CA TYR A 204 0.29 -15.94 -8.44
C TYR A 204 -0.38 -16.07 -7.06
N ARG A 205 -0.33 -15.00 -6.25
CA ARG A 205 -0.90 -14.91 -4.89
C ARG A 205 -2.24 -14.16 -4.82
N GLY A 206 -2.73 -13.66 -5.95
CA GLY A 206 -3.99 -12.92 -6.00
C GLY A 206 -3.84 -11.42 -5.78
N ILE A 207 -5.00 -10.78 -5.54
CA ILE A 207 -5.11 -9.34 -5.28
C ILE A 207 -4.68 -9.00 -3.85
N TYR A 208 -3.94 -7.92 -3.71
CA TYR A 208 -3.50 -7.30 -2.47
C TYR A 208 -3.82 -5.81 -2.46
N VAL A 209 -3.80 -5.20 -1.28
CA VAL A 209 -3.80 -3.75 -1.09
C VAL A 209 -2.41 -3.35 -0.61
N MET A 210 -1.62 -2.72 -1.49
CA MET A 210 -0.39 -2.05 -1.10
C MET A 210 -0.77 -0.86 -0.22
N THR A 211 -0.27 -0.84 1.01
CA THR A 211 -0.63 0.14 2.03
C THR A 211 0.64 0.78 2.57
N GLU A 212 0.66 2.11 2.57
CA GLU A 212 1.68 2.89 3.25
C GLU A 212 1.63 2.62 4.75
N THR A 213 2.77 2.32 5.36
CA THR A 213 2.86 2.16 6.81
C THR A 213 3.10 3.49 7.48
N ILE A 214 2.66 3.62 8.73
CA ILE A 214 2.94 4.81 9.52
C ILE A 214 4.25 4.58 10.28
N THR A 215 5.30 5.32 9.91
CA THR A 215 6.58 5.33 10.61
C THR A 215 6.86 6.71 11.20
N ASN A 216 7.87 6.82 12.06
CA ASN A 216 8.39 8.10 12.55
C ASN A 216 9.56 8.57 11.67
N GLY A 217 9.60 9.86 11.32
CA GLY A 217 10.72 10.43 10.55
C GLY A 217 10.34 11.69 9.78
N THR A 218 11.34 12.41 9.28
CA THR A 218 11.16 13.53 8.33
C THR A 218 10.50 12.99 7.06
N ASP A 219 9.49 13.70 6.53
CA ASP A 219 8.71 13.32 5.34
C ASP A 219 7.79 12.08 5.52
N CYS A 220 7.50 11.69 6.76
CA CYS A 220 6.43 10.72 7.05
C CYS A 220 5.07 11.45 7.14
N ARG A 221 3.96 10.74 6.91
CA ARG A 221 2.59 11.29 7.01
C ARG A 221 2.26 11.93 8.37
N VAL A 222 2.96 11.50 9.42
CA VAL A 222 2.83 12.04 10.78
C VAL A 222 4.11 12.83 11.07
N ASN A 223 4.02 14.15 10.95
CA ASN A 223 5.06 15.10 11.36
C ASN A 223 4.96 15.44 12.85
#